data_AF-A0A954LB87-F1
#
_entry.id   AF-A0A954LB87-F1
#
_cell.length_a   1.000
_cell.length_b   1.000
_cell.length_c   1.000
_cell.angle_alpha   90.00
_cell.angle_beta   90.00
_cell.angle_gamma   90.00
#
_symmetry.space_group_name_H-M   'P 1'
#
loop_
_entity.id
_entity.type
_entity.pdbx_description
1 polymer ?
#
loop_
_entity_poly.entity_id
_entity_poly.type
_entity_poly.pdbx_seq_one_letter_code
_entity_poly.pdbx_strand_id
1 'polypeptide(L)'
;VASDAATWSAIYTAAMSSLAVENTSRYRVACQRMLATFHESEDISACHFTAWTCALGPEAVEDFVPAIAAGRKAVAQQPENQQYLNGLGGVLLRAGDFDEARTVLLQALQTRSSETTSLAYTHYFLAMAAHHLGDREDTRKHLEQAKAITDTELASAQSWNRKLTLKILQKEAEELLTQ
;
A
#
# COMPACT_ATOMS: atom_id res chain seq x y z
N VAL A 1 -20.64 -14.89 -15.50
CA VAL A 1 -20.21 -13.76 -14.65
C VAL A 1 -18.90 -14.19 -14.03
N ALA A 2 -17.78 -13.60 -14.42
CA ALA A 2 -16.51 -13.89 -13.73
C ALA A 2 -16.70 -13.47 -12.27
N SER A 3 -16.30 -14.31 -11.31
CA SER A 3 -16.34 -13.90 -9.90
C SER A 3 -15.48 -12.64 -9.73
N ASP A 4 -15.92 -11.72 -8.88
CA ASP A 4 -15.19 -10.48 -8.58
C ASP A 4 -13.72 -10.77 -8.22
N ALA A 5 -13.49 -11.91 -7.54
CA ALA A 5 -12.19 -12.49 -7.22
C ALA A 5 -11.21 -12.61 -8.41
N ALA A 6 -11.67 -13.14 -9.55
CA ALA A 6 -10.81 -13.30 -10.73
C ALA A 6 -10.50 -11.96 -11.41
N THR A 7 -11.35 -10.96 -11.19
CA THR A 7 -11.31 -9.69 -11.91
C THR A 7 -10.37 -8.68 -11.24
N TRP A 8 -10.40 -8.54 -9.90
CA TRP A 8 -9.46 -7.64 -9.22
C TRP A 8 -8.02 -8.13 -9.33
N SER A 9 -7.78 -9.44 -9.28
CA SER A 9 -6.42 -10.01 -9.32
C SER A 9 -5.73 -9.72 -10.65
N ALA A 10 -6.47 -9.77 -11.76
CA ALA A 10 -5.97 -9.42 -13.08
C ALA A 10 -5.61 -7.92 -13.18
N ILE A 11 -6.45 -7.03 -12.65
CA ILE A 11 -6.21 -5.58 -12.69
C ILE A 11 -5.02 -5.22 -11.78
N TYR A 12 -4.92 -5.83 -10.60
CA TYR A 12 -3.79 -5.69 -9.69
C TYR A 12 -2.47 -6.13 -10.36
N THR A 13 -2.48 -7.28 -11.03
CA THR A 13 -1.31 -7.79 -11.75
C THR A 13 -0.89 -6.86 -12.90
N ALA A 14 -1.87 -6.25 -13.60
CA ALA A 14 -1.60 -5.26 -14.63
C ALA A 14 -1.00 -3.96 -14.05
N ALA A 15 -1.49 -3.50 -12.89
CA ALA A 15 -0.92 -2.37 -12.17
C ALA A 15 0.54 -2.63 -11.77
N MET A 16 0.81 -3.78 -11.15
CA MET A 16 2.16 -4.20 -10.75
C MET A 16 3.10 -4.32 -11.95
N SER A 17 2.64 -4.93 -13.05
CA SER A 17 3.43 -5.02 -14.29
C SER A 17 3.73 -3.64 -14.87
N SER A 18 2.79 -2.70 -14.77
CA SER A 18 3.00 -1.32 -15.25
C SER A 18 4.04 -0.59 -14.41
N LEU A 19 4.01 -0.75 -13.09
CA LEU A 19 5.04 -0.21 -12.18
C LEU A 19 6.40 -0.85 -12.43
N ALA A 20 6.45 -2.16 -12.73
CA ALA A 20 7.70 -2.87 -13.03
C ALA A 20 8.45 -2.30 -14.25
N VAL A 21 7.72 -1.71 -15.20
CA VAL A 21 8.28 -1.07 -16.39
C VAL A 21 8.19 0.47 -16.33
N GLU A 22 7.99 1.02 -15.12
CA GLU A 22 7.90 2.45 -14.83
C GLU A 22 6.86 3.21 -15.67
N ASN A 23 5.81 2.52 -16.12
CA ASN A 23 4.74 3.11 -16.91
C ASN A 23 3.61 3.64 -16.01
N THR A 24 3.80 4.86 -15.51
CA THR A 24 2.85 5.55 -14.62
C THR A 24 1.47 5.74 -15.24
N SER A 25 1.39 6.04 -16.54
CA SER A 25 0.10 6.18 -17.24
C SER A 25 -0.71 4.89 -17.23
N ARG A 26 -0.10 3.73 -17.48
CA ARG A 26 -0.81 2.43 -17.41
C ARG A 26 -1.14 2.04 -15.97
N TYR A 27 -0.27 2.37 -15.02
CA TYR A 27 -0.56 2.19 -13.60
C TYR A 27 -1.81 2.98 -13.17
N ARG A 28 -1.92 4.26 -13.55
CA ARG A 28 -3.10 5.09 -13.27
C ARG A 28 -4.38 4.52 -13.89
N VAL A 29 -4.32 4.05 -15.14
CA VAL A 29 -5.47 3.39 -15.79
C VAL A 29 -5.91 2.15 -15.02
N ALA A 30 -4.99 1.36 -14.49
CA ALA A 30 -5.32 0.19 -13.68
C ALA A 30 -5.97 0.60 -12.34
N CYS A 31 -5.48 1.66 -11.69
CA CYS A 31 -6.08 2.19 -10.45
C CYS A 31 -7.50 2.72 -10.69
N GLN A 32 -7.70 3.52 -11.73
CA GLN A 32 -9.03 3.99 -12.12
C GLN A 32 -9.99 2.84 -12.41
N ARG A 33 -9.50 1.78 -13.05
CA ARG A 33 -10.30 0.58 -13.32
C ARG A 33 -10.66 -0.18 -12.03
N MET A 34 -9.74 -0.27 -11.06
CA MET A 34 -10.07 -0.83 -9.74
C MET A 34 -11.21 -0.07 -9.10
N LEU A 35 -11.11 1.26 -9.03
CA LEU A 35 -12.14 2.10 -8.42
C LEU A 35 -13.47 1.92 -9.15
N ALA A 36 -13.51 2.12 -10.47
CA ALA A 36 -14.73 2.02 -11.26
C ALA A 36 -15.43 0.65 -11.17
N THR A 37 -14.70 -0.41 -10.85
CA THR A 37 -15.26 -1.77 -10.76
C THR A 37 -15.63 -2.14 -9.33
N PHE A 38 -14.88 -1.69 -8.32
CA PHE A 38 -14.92 -2.27 -6.97
C PHE A 38 -15.06 -1.26 -5.82
N HIS A 39 -15.19 0.05 -6.07
CA HIS A 39 -15.30 1.04 -4.98
C HIS A 39 -16.49 0.76 -4.03
N GLU A 40 -17.53 0.09 -4.52
CA GLU A 40 -18.73 -0.30 -3.79
C GLU A 40 -18.90 -1.83 -3.67
N SER A 41 -17.87 -2.62 -3.99
CA SER A 41 -17.98 -4.08 -3.95
C SER A 41 -18.29 -4.62 -2.56
N GLU A 42 -19.05 -5.70 -2.47
CA GLU A 42 -19.21 -6.49 -1.24
C GLU A 42 -18.09 -7.52 -1.05
N ASP A 43 -17.27 -7.78 -2.08
CA ASP A 43 -16.06 -8.58 -1.94
C ASP A 43 -14.99 -7.76 -1.19
N ILE A 44 -14.77 -8.15 0.07
CA ILE A 44 -13.82 -7.51 0.97
C ILE A 44 -12.38 -7.58 0.45
N SER A 45 -12.03 -8.65 -0.28
CA SER A 45 -10.72 -8.73 -0.93
C SER A 45 -10.63 -7.72 -2.07
N ALA A 46 -11.69 -7.56 -2.87
CA ALA A 46 -11.73 -6.55 -3.92
C ALA A 46 -11.62 -5.12 -3.36
N CYS A 47 -12.28 -4.84 -2.23
CA CYS A 47 -12.16 -3.57 -1.52
C CYS A 47 -10.72 -3.30 -1.08
N HIS A 48 -10.09 -4.29 -0.41
CA HIS A 48 -8.69 -4.19 0.00
C HIS A 48 -7.76 -3.99 -1.20
N PHE A 49 -7.88 -4.80 -2.25
CA PHE A 49 -7.02 -4.70 -3.42
C PHE A 49 -7.23 -3.39 -4.20
N THR A 50 -8.41 -2.80 -4.14
CA THR A 50 -8.66 -1.46 -4.69
C THR A 50 -7.85 -0.40 -3.96
N ALA A 51 -7.92 -0.37 -2.64
CA ALA A 51 -7.11 0.54 -1.82
C ALA A 51 -5.61 0.28 -1.98
N TRP A 52 -5.20 -0.99 -1.89
CA TRP A 52 -3.81 -1.40 -2.02
C TRP A 52 -3.21 -1.03 -3.37
N THR A 53 -3.92 -1.29 -4.47
CA THR A 53 -3.44 -0.92 -5.81
C THR A 53 -3.20 0.57 -5.93
N CYS A 54 -4.08 1.41 -5.38
CA CYS A 54 -3.92 2.87 -5.38
C CYS A 54 -2.82 3.37 -4.43
N ALA A 55 -2.36 2.55 -3.49
CA ALA A 55 -1.30 2.91 -2.55
C ALA A 55 0.13 2.62 -3.06
N LEU A 56 0.28 1.75 -4.07
CA LEU A 56 1.57 1.22 -4.54
C LEU A 56 2.54 2.25 -5.09
N GLY A 57 2.04 3.38 -5.61
CA GLY A 57 2.87 4.44 -6.16
C GLY A 57 2.22 5.82 -6.01
N PRO A 58 2.99 6.90 -6.20
CA PRO A 58 2.47 8.25 -6.15
C PRO A 58 1.50 8.51 -7.32
N GLU A 59 0.62 9.50 -7.14
CA GLU A 59 -0.31 10.00 -8.18
C GLU A 59 -1.14 8.89 -8.85
N ALA A 60 -1.51 7.84 -8.10
CA ALA A 60 -2.26 6.71 -8.62
C ALA A 60 -3.63 7.13 -9.20
N VAL A 61 -4.30 8.07 -8.54
CA VAL A 61 -5.59 8.66 -8.90
C VAL A 61 -5.65 10.12 -8.47
N GLU A 62 -6.56 10.89 -9.07
CA GLU A 62 -6.81 12.29 -8.69
C GLU A 62 -7.65 12.38 -7.42
N ASP A 63 -8.67 11.52 -7.30
CA ASP A 63 -9.56 11.46 -6.14
C ASP A 63 -9.36 10.12 -5.40
N PHE A 64 -8.81 10.20 -4.20
CA PHE A 64 -8.57 9.05 -3.33
C PHE A 64 -9.79 8.67 -2.46
N VAL A 65 -10.85 9.48 -2.42
CA VAL A 65 -12.03 9.23 -1.57
C VAL A 65 -12.61 7.82 -1.79
N PRO A 66 -12.82 7.33 -3.03
CA PRO A 66 -13.36 5.99 -3.24
C PRO A 66 -12.38 4.88 -2.79
N ALA A 67 -11.08 5.11 -2.90
CA ALA A 67 -10.05 4.15 -2.50
C ALA A 67 -9.95 4.06 -0.97
N ILE A 68 -10.06 5.20 -0.27
CA ILE A 68 -10.15 5.27 1.19
C ILE A 68 -11.41 4.55 1.67
N ALA A 69 -12.56 4.80 1.04
CA ALA A 69 -13.83 4.14 1.40
C ALA A 69 -13.72 2.61 1.29
N ALA A 70 -13.13 2.10 0.20
CA ALA A 70 -12.86 0.68 0.02
C ALA A 70 -11.91 0.13 1.10
N GLY A 71 -10.83 0.85 1.41
CA GLY A 71 -9.90 0.47 2.49
C GLY A 71 -10.57 0.42 3.87
N ARG A 72 -11.40 1.41 4.19
CA ARG A 72 -12.18 1.45 5.44
C ARG A 72 -13.16 0.29 5.53
N LYS A 73 -13.83 -0.06 4.42
CA LYS A 73 -14.73 -1.22 4.37
C LYS A 73 -13.98 -2.52 4.69
N ALA A 74 -12.79 -2.70 4.12
CA ALA A 74 -11.96 -3.88 4.41
C ALA A 74 -11.54 -3.95 5.88
N VAL A 75 -11.04 -2.85 6.45
CA VAL A 75 -10.66 -2.77 7.87
C VAL A 75 -11.86 -2.97 8.78
N ALA A 76 -13.03 -2.40 8.47
CA ALA A 76 -14.24 -2.58 9.28
C ALA A 76 -14.66 -4.05 9.40
N GLN A 77 -14.45 -4.84 8.36
CA GLN A 77 -14.76 -6.27 8.38
C GLN A 77 -13.74 -7.09 9.19
N GLN A 78 -12.45 -6.73 9.14
CA GLN A 78 -11.39 -7.39 9.91
C GLN A 78 -10.43 -6.36 10.50
N PRO A 79 -10.76 -5.77 11.66
CA PRO A 79 -10.01 -4.65 12.22
C PRO A 79 -8.57 -4.96 12.62
N GLU A 80 -8.25 -6.23 12.87
CA GLU A 80 -6.91 -6.69 13.25
C GLU A 80 -6.14 -7.32 12.06
N ASN A 81 -6.66 -7.21 10.84
CA ASN A 81 -5.98 -7.72 9.66
C ASN A 81 -4.89 -6.74 9.22
N GLN A 82 -3.63 -7.12 9.46
CA GLN A 82 -2.44 -6.34 9.11
C GLN A 82 -2.43 -5.86 7.66
N GLN A 83 -2.85 -6.70 6.72
CA GLN A 83 -2.84 -6.39 5.31
C GLN A 83 -3.85 -5.29 4.99
N TYR A 84 -5.03 -5.31 5.61
CA TYR A 84 -6.08 -4.32 5.39
C TYR A 84 -5.73 -2.97 6.02
N LEU A 85 -5.17 -2.99 7.23
CA LEU A 85 -4.64 -1.79 7.88
C LEU A 85 -3.51 -1.17 7.03
N ASN A 86 -2.61 -1.97 6.47
CA ASN A 86 -1.58 -1.50 5.56
C ASN A 86 -2.16 -0.88 4.28
N GLY A 87 -3.19 -1.50 3.69
CA GLY A 87 -3.89 -0.96 2.52
C GLY A 87 -4.54 0.39 2.79
N LEU A 88 -5.27 0.51 3.90
CA LEU A 88 -5.90 1.76 4.32
C LEU A 88 -4.86 2.84 4.66
N GLY A 89 -3.84 2.49 5.45
CA GLY A 89 -2.78 3.42 5.83
C GLY A 89 -1.99 3.94 4.63
N GLY A 90 -1.68 3.06 3.67
CA GLY A 90 -1.01 3.44 2.44
C GLY A 90 -1.83 4.40 1.59
N VAL A 91 -3.14 4.17 1.44
CA VAL A 91 -3.99 5.06 0.62
C VAL A 91 -4.27 6.40 1.31
N LEU A 92 -4.40 6.43 2.65
CA LEU A 92 -4.50 7.67 3.42
C LEU A 92 -3.24 8.54 3.25
N LEU A 93 -2.06 7.92 3.27
CA LEU A 93 -0.79 8.60 2.96
C LEU A 93 -0.85 9.25 1.57
N ARG A 94 -1.30 8.51 0.55
CA ARG A 94 -1.40 9.05 -0.82
C ARG A 94 -2.37 10.21 -0.94
N ALA A 95 -3.44 10.21 -0.14
CA ALA A 95 -4.41 11.28 -0.09
C ALA A 95 -3.94 12.53 0.67
N GLY A 96 -2.81 12.45 1.38
CA GLY A 96 -2.30 13.53 2.23
C GLY A 96 -2.82 13.52 3.66
N ASP A 97 -3.60 12.52 4.05
CA ASP A 97 -4.17 12.36 5.39
C ASP A 97 -3.14 11.73 6.35
N PHE A 98 -1.99 12.41 6.51
CA PHE A 98 -0.78 11.84 7.15
C PHE A 98 -0.98 11.44 8.62
N ASP A 99 -1.75 12.20 9.40
CA ASP A 99 -2.02 11.89 10.80
C ASP A 99 -2.86 10.61 10.95
N GLU A 100 -3.87 10.43 10.09
CA GLU A 100 -4.70 9.24 10.12
C GLU A 100 -3.93 8.03 9.57
N ALA A 101 -3.18 8.22 8.47
CA ALA A 101 -2.29 7.21 7.93
C ALA A 101 -1.36 6.67 9.02
N ARG A 102 -0.68 7.56 9.77
CA ARG A 102 0.18 7.20 10.89
C ARG A 102 -0.58 6.40 11.95
N THR A 103 -1.77 6.83 12.33
CA THR A 103 -2.60 6.13 13.33
C THR A 103 -2.94 4.70 12.90
N VAL A 104 -3.42 4.53 11.67
CA VAL A 104 -3.80 3.21 11.11
C VAL A 104 -2.59 2.30 10.94
N LEU A 105 -1.46 2.84 10.48
CA LEU A 105 -0.23 2.06 10.30
C LEU A 105 0.40 1.65 11.62
N LEU A 106 0.33 2.49 12.67
CA LEU A 106 0.75 2.11 14.02
C LEU A 106 -0.12 0.98 14.58
N GLN A 107 -1.43 0.97 14.29
CA GLN A 107 -2.28 -0.18 14.60
C GLN A 107 -1.83 -1.44 13.87
N ALA A 108 -1.45 -1.35 12.58
CA ALA A 108 -0.95 -2.48 11.82
C ALA A 108 0.30 -3.12 12.45
N LEU A 109 1.18 -2.32 13.08
CA LEU A 109 2.35 -2.81 13.82
C LEU A 109 2.01 -3.53 15.13
N GLN A 110 0.81 -3.31 15.70
CA GLN A 110 0.36 -4.00 16.91
C GLN A 110 -0.30 -5.35 16.61
N THR A 111 -0.63 -5.63 15.35
CA THR A 111 -1.22 -6.90 14.94
C THR A 111 -0.19 -8.02 14.90
N ARG A 112 -0.66 -9.28 14.97
CA ARG A 112 0.22 -10.45 14.76
C ARG A 112 0.79 -10.42 13.34
N SER A 113 2.11 -10.60 13.22
CA SER A 113 2.79 -10.70 11.93
C SER A 113 2.09 -11.70 11.00
N SER A 114 1.80 -11.25 9.78
CA SER A 114 1.19 -12.08 8.74
C SER A 114 2.19 -12.43 7.64
N GLU A 115 2.06 -13.62 7.06
CA GLU A 115 2.83 -14.00 5.86
C GLU A 115 2.31 -13.31 4.59
N THR A 116 1.06 -12.83 4.60
CA THR A 116 0.39 -12.26 3.41
C THR A 116 0.81 -10.83 3.08
N THR A 117 1.49 -10.15 4.00
CA THR A 117 2.03 -8.79 3.82
C THR A 117 3.43 -8.70 4.41
N SER A 118 4.23 -7.72 3.97
CA SER A 118 5.49 -7.39 4.63
C SER A 118 5.28 -6.30 5.68
N LEU A 119 5.97 -6.43 6.82
CA LEU A 119 6.11 -5.36 7.80
C LEU A 119 6.92 -4.17 7.26
N ALA A 120 7.81 -4.41 6.28
CA ALA A 120 8.57 -3.33 5.64
C ALA A 120 7.65 -2.32 4.97
N TYR A 121 6.52 -2.75 4.40
CA TYR A 121 5.55 -1.84 3.78
C TYR A 121 4.99 -0.84 4.79
N THR A 122 4.60 -1.34 5.98
CA THR A 122 4.09 -0.51 7.07
C THR A 122 5.14 0.53 7.48
N HIS A 123 6.39 0.10 7.64
CA HIS A 123 7.48 0.99 8.02
C HIS A 123 7.82 2.01 6.94
N TYR A 124 7.79 1.65 5.65
CA TYR A 124 7.98 2.64 4.58
C TYR A 124 6.86 3.70 4.58
N PHE A 125 5.59 3.29 4.70
CA PHE A 125 4.49 4.25 4.78
C PHE A 125 4.55 5.13 6.04
N LEU A 126 4.94 4.57 7.19
CA LEU A 126 5.15 5.36 8.41
C LEU A 126 6.29 6.36 8.26
N ALA A 127 7.40 5.97 7.63
CA ALA A 127 8.50 6.87 7.37
C ALA A 127 8.08 8.04 6.47
N MET A 128 7.32 7.77 5.41
CA MET A 128 6.77 8.78 4.52
C MET A 128 5.78 9.70 5.24
N ALA A 129 4.85 9.15 6.03
CA ALA A 129 3.90 9.95 6.82
C ALA A 129 4.63 10.84 7.83
N ALA A 130 5.60 10.28 8.57
CA ALA A 130 6.42 11.02 9.52
C ALA A 130 7.20 12.16 8.84
N HIS A 131 7.73 11.93 7.64
CA HIS A 131 8.45 12.96 6.89
C HIS A 131 7.54 14.15 6.55
N HIS A 132 6.33 13.87 6.03
CA HIS A 132 5.35 14.92 5.74
C HIS A 132 4.86 15.67 6.98
N LEU A 133 4.87 15.01 8.15
CA LEU A 133 4.56 15.62 9.44
C LEU A 133 5.74 16.36 10.08
N GLY A 134 6.93 16.34 9.45
CA GLY A 134 8.14 16.98 9.95
C GLY A 134 8.87 16.21 11.06
N ASP A 135 8.47 14.96 11.33
CA ASP A 135 9.07 14.12 12.38
C ASP A 135 10.30 13.36 11.85
N ARG A 136 11.44 14.04 11.87
CA ARG A 136 12.72 13.50 11.40
C ARG A 136 13.23 12.29 12.19
N GLU A 137 12.81 12.14 13.45
CA GLU A 137 13.24 11.01 14.27
C GLU A 137 12.52 9.75 13.83
N ASP A 138 11.18 9.79 13.77
CA ASP A 138 10.38 8.66 13.34
C ASP A 138 10.60 8.30 11.87
N THR A 139 10.84 9.29 10.98
CA THR A 139 11.24 9.00 9.59
C THR A 139 12.47 8.10 9.52
N ARG A 140 13.55 8.45 10.24
CA ARG A 140 14.80 7.67 10.21
C ARG A 140 14.61 6.28 10.81
N LYS A 141 13.98 6.22 11.98
CA LYS A 141 13.71 4.98 12.70
C LYS A 141 12.93 4.00 11.82
N HIS A 142 11.87 4.45 11.17
CA HIS A 142 11.06 3.57 10.33
C HIS A 142 11.75 3.22 9.00
N LEU A 143 12.55 4.11 8.41
CA LEU A 143 13.39 3.75 7.26
C LEU A 143 14.40 2.65 7.59
N GLU A 144 15.09 2.76 8.72
CA GLU A 144 16.06 1.74 9.16
C GLU A 144 15.39 0.38 9.37
N GLN A 145 14.22 0.36 10.03
CA GLN A 145 13.43 -0.86 10.21
C GLN A 145 12.98 -1.45 8.88
N ALA A 146 12.44 -0.62 7.97
CA ALA A 146 11.97 -1.07 6.67
C ALA A 146 13.09 -1.71 5.84
N LYS A 147 14.29 -1.10 5.84
CA LYS A 147 15.47 -1.61 5.13
C LYS A 147 15.95 -2.94 5.67
N ALA A 148 16.10 -3.07 6.99
CA ALA A 148 16.53 -4.33 7.60
C ALA A 148 15.60 -5.52 7.27
N ILE A 149 14.29 -5.27 7.26
CA ILE A 149 13.28 -6.27 6.86
C ILE A 149 13.37 -6.55 5.37
N THR A 150 13.50 -5.50 4.54
CA THR A 150 13.62 -5.61 3.08
C THR A 150 14.82 -6.47 2.68
N ASP A 151 15.99 -6.24 3.27
CA ASP A 151 17.21 -7.01 2.98
C ASP A 151 17.03 -8.50 3.29
N THR A 152 16.41 -8.80 4.44
CA THR A 152 16.08 -10.16 4.86
C THR A 152 15.10 -10.83 3.90
N GLU A 153 14.07 -10.10 3.46
CA GLU A 153 13.05 -10.63 2.55
C GLU A 153 13.54 -10.77 1.12
N LEU A 154 14.36 -9.85 0.61
CA LEU A 154 14.90 -9.95 -0.74
C LEU A 154 15.90 -11.10 -0.87
N ALA A 155 16.60 -11.45 0.21
CA ALA A 155 17.48 -12.61 0.28
C ALA A 155 16.73 -13.95 0.26
N SER A 156 15.41 -13.97 0.50
CA SER A 156 14.61 -15.18 0.50
C SER A 156 13.79 -15.39 -0.78
N ALA A 157 13.16 -16.55 -0.91
CA ALA A 157 12.38 -16.96 -2.08
C ALA A 157 10.98 -16.29 -2.14
N GLN A 158 10.90 -14.98 -1.90
CA GLN A 158 9.65 -14.23 -1.96
C GLN A 158 9.08 -14.13 -3.37
N SER A 159 7.76 -14.00 -3.45
CA SER A 159 7.04 -13.79 -4.70
C SER A 159 7.50 -12.50 -5.42
N TRP A 160 7.45 -12.51 -6.75
CA TRP A 160 7.95 -11.40 -7.57
C TRP A 160 7.26 -10.07 -7.22
N ASN A 161 5.96 -10.09 -6.94
CA ASN A 161 5.18 -8.91 -6.59
C ASN A 161 5.62 -8.35 -5.23
N ARG A 162 5.94 -9.19 -4.25
CA ARG A 162 6.50 -8.75 -2.97
C ARG A 162 7.86 -8.08 -3.15
N LYS A 163 8.74 -8.71 -3.92
CA LYS A 163 10.07 -8.14 -4.25
C LYS A 163 9.94 -6.80 -4.97
N LEU A 164 8.99 -6.67 -5.89
CA LEU A 164 8.75 -5.42 -6.62
C LEU A 164 8.23 -4.32 -5.69
N THR A 165 7.20 -4.59 -4.88
CA THR A 165 6.66 -3.60 -3.93
C THR A 165 7.73 -3.11 -2.96
N LEU A 166 8.54 -4.01 -2.39
CA LEU A 166 9.65 -3.63 -1.51
C LEU A 166 10.58 -2.62 -2.18
N LYS A 167 10.99 -2.89 -3.42
CA LYS A 167 11.88 -2.00 -4.18
C LYS A 167 11.25 -0.65 -4.50
N ILE A 168 9.97 -0.63 -4.87
CA ILE A 168 9.25 0.61 -5.18
C ILE A 168 9.19 1.51 -3.93
N LEU A 169 8.70 0.96 -2.81
CA LEU A 169 8.54 1.72 -1.58
C LEU A 169 9.90 2.12 -0.99
N GLN A 170 10.92 1.26 -1.11
CA GLN A 170 12.28 1.60 -0.71
C GLN A 170 12.83 2.80 -1.47
N LYS A 171 12.75 2.76 -2.82
CA LYS A 171 13.24 3.84 -3.68
C LYS A 171 12.57 5.16 -3.31
N GLU A 172 11.25 5.16 -3.22
CA GLU A 172 10.47 6.35 -2.88
C GLU A 172 10.82 6.90 -1.49
N ALA A 173 10.90 6.04 -0.47
CA ALA A 173 11.19 6.48 0.88
C ALA A 173 12.64 6.96 1.05
N GLU A 174 13.58 6.48 0.23
CA GLU A 174 14.97 6.97 0.19
C GLU A 174 15.10 8.36 -0.44
N GLU A 175 14.25 8.70 -1.41
CA GLU A 175 14.20 10.04 -2.01
C GLU A 175 13.88 11.12 -0.96
N LEU A 176 13.19 10.76 0.13
CA LEU A 176 12.91 11.66 1.26
C LEU A 176 14.16 12.08 2.06
N LEU A 177 15.23 11.28 2.01
CA LEU A 177 16.49 11.60 2.69
C LEU A 177 17.31 12.65 1.93
N THR A 178 16.96 12.90 0.67
CA THR A 178 17.65 13.86 -0.21
C THR A 178 16.95 15.22 -0.31
N GLN A 179 15.79 15.36 0.33
CA GLN A 179 14.96 16.57 0.37
C GLN A 179 15.11 17.30 1.72
#